data_AF-A0A7R8VW61-F1
#
_entry.id   AF-A0A7R8VW61-F1
#
_cell.length_a   1.000
_cell.length_b   1.000
_cell.length_c   1.000
_cell.angle_alpha   90.00
_cell.angle_beta   90.00
_cell.angle_gamma   90.00
#
_symmetry.space_group_name_H-M   'P 1'
#
loop_
_entity.id
_entity.type
_entity.pdbx_description
1 polymer ?
#
loop_
_entity_poly.entity_id
_entity_poly.type
_entity_poly.pdbx_seq_one_letter_code
_entity_poly.pdbx_strand_id
1 'polypeptide(L)'
;SSERVNLFDSPPLGIFQTSDKTKPASEISLPPELTTWQRLHERELKLAVTHPPANIYEEMIQWTEHGKLWKFPIDNEQGLDEESKVFFTEHIFLEQHIESWCPKRGPVRHFMELVCVGLSKNPYITVQDKKDHLDWFGQYFESKKEILTEVGALAGEAQPQTNLAF
;
A
#
# COMPACT_ATOMS: atom_id res chain seq x y z
N SER A 1 0.10 19.99 -69.98
CA SER A 1 0.69 18.80 -69.35
C SER A 1 1.30 19.21 -68.03
N SER A 2 0.80 18.67 -66.91
CA SER A 2 1.40 18.89 -65.59
C SER A 2 2.59 17.94 -65.47
N GLU A 3 3.80 18.49 -65.44
CA GLU A 3 5.02 17.72 -65.19
C GLU A 3 4.97 17.13 -63.78
N ARG A 4 5.25 15.84 -63.67
CA ARG A 4 5.36 15.17 -62.37
C ARG A 4 6.72 15.51 -61.78
N VAL A 5 6.73 16.40 -60.79
CA VAL A 5 7.93 16.73 -60.01
C VAL A 5 8.07 15.69 -58.89
N ASN A 6 9.19 14.98 -58.88
CA ASN A 6 9.55 14.08 -57.78
C ASN A 6 10.17 14.91 -56.64
N LEU A 7 9.53 14.92 -55.48
CA LEU A 7 9.93 15.72 -54.32
C LEU A 7 11.27 15.28 -53.71
N PHE A 8 11.70 14.04 -53.96
CA PHE A 8 12.83 13.41 -53.29
C PHE A 8 14.11 13.33 -54.14
N ASP A 9 14.10 13.86 -55.37
CA ASP A 9 15.26 13.81 -56.28
C ASP A 9 16.31 14.92 -55.99
N SER A 10 16.03 15.81 -55.03
CA SER A 10 16.93 16.88 -54.63
C SER A 10 18.05 16.38 -53.71
N PRO A 11 19.29 16.90 -53.81
CA PRO A 11 20.39 16.50 -52.93
C PRO A 11 20.06 16.79 -51.45
N PRO A 12 20.23 15.81 -50.54
CA PRO A 12 19.98 16.01 -49.11
C PRO A 12 21.07 16.88 -48.47
N LEU A 13 20.77 17.43 -47.29
CA LEU A 13 21.66 18.32 -46.53
C LEU A 13 22.99 17.67 -46.10
N GLY A 14 23.12 16.34 -46.12
CA GLY A 14 24.38 15.63 -45.88
C GLY A 14 24.98 15.76 -44.47
N ILE A 15 24.27 16.41 -43.54
CA ILE A 15 24.73 16.68 -42.16
C ILE A 15 24.76 15.40 -41.31
N PHE A 16 23.78 14.52 -41.53
CA PHE A 16 23.67 13.24 -40.84
C PHE A 16 24.20 12.11 -41.73
N GLN A 17 25.25 11.43 -41.30
CA GLN A 17 25.77 10.24 -41.99
C GLN A 17 24.80 9.09 -41.77
N THR A 18 24.44 8.36 -42.83
CA THR A 18 23.69 7.10 -42.73
C THR A 18 24.58 6.05 -42.09
N SER A 19 24.60 6.02 -40.77
CA SER A 19 25.25 4.95 -40.02
C SER A 19 24.31 3.74 -40.00
N ASP A 20 24.65 2.69 -40.77
CA ASP A 20 24.00 1.36 -40.71
C ASP A 20 24.21 0.62 -39.38
N LYS A 21 24.59 1.36 -38.32
CA LYS A 21 24.86 0.83 -36.99
C LYS A 21 23.98 1.58 -35.99
N THR A 22 22.72 1.20 -35.92
CA THR A 22 22.05 1.21 -34.62
C THR A 22 22.88 0.35 -33.68
N LYS A 23 23.64 1.00 -32.78
CA LYS A 23 24.32 0.27 -31.70
C LYS A 23 23.25 -0.52 -30.96
N PRO A 24 23.48 -1.81 -30.64
CA PRO A 24 22.53 -2.55 -29.82
C PRO A 24 22.33 -1.78 -28.51
N ALA A 25 21.10 -1.70 -28.02
CA ALA A 25 20.72 -0.91 -26.85
C ALA A 25 21.56 -1.20 -25.59
N SER A 26 22.31 -2.30 -25.59
CA SER A 26 23.26 -2.73 -24.55
C SER A 26 24.56 -1.93 -24.44
N GLU A 27 24.97 -1.16 -25.45
CA GLU A 27 26.27 -0.46 -25.48
C GLU A 27 26.17 1.08 -25.39
N ILE A 28 24.96 1.61 -25.27
CA ILE A 28 24.73 3.04 -25.05
C ILE A 28 24.68 3.24 -23.55
N SER A 29 25.62 4.03 -23.00
CA SER A 29 25.50 4.59 -21.65
C SER A 29 24.26 5.49 -21.65
N LEU A 30 23.09 4.89 -21.37
CA LEU A 30 21.82 5.60 -21.33
C LEU A 30 21.93 6.71 -20.27
N PRO A 31 21.64 7.98 -20.61
CA PRO A 31 21.43 8.99 -19.58
C PRO A 31 20.33 8.51 -18.62
N PRO A 32 20.28 8.97 -17.36
CA PRO A 32 19.24 8.55 -16.43
C PRO A 32 17.87 8.73 -17.09
N GLU A 33 17.12 7.64 -17.22
CA GLU A 33 15.85 7.65 -17.92
C GLU A 33 14.93 8.70 -17.29
N LEU A 34 14.60 9.71 -18.08
CA LEU A 34 13.67 10.75 -17.68
C LEU A 34 12.25 10.20 -17.76
N THR A 35 11.89 9.39 -16.76
CA THR A 35 10.60 8.68 -16.67
C THR A 35 9.38 9.59 -16.83
N THR A 36 9.51 10.86 -16.41
CA THR A 36 8.46 11.88 -16.58
C THR A 36 8.30 12.31 -18.04
N TRP A 37 9.41 12.58 -18.74
CA TRP A 37 9.39 12.98 -20.15
C TRP A 37 8.91 11.86 -21.06
N GLN A 38 9.35 10.62 -20.80
CA GLN A 38 8.84 9.44 -21.52
C GLN A 38 7.33 9.29 -21.36
N ARG A 39 6.82 9.36 -20.12
CA ARG A 39 5.39 9.28 -19.83
C ARG A 39 4.57 10.39 -20.51
N LEU A 40 5.08 11.62 -20.53
CA LEU A 40 4.43 12.74 -21.21
C LEU A 40 4.40 12.53 -22.73
N HIS A 41 5.50 12.07 -23.31
CA HIS A 41 5.60 11.76 -24.73
C HIS A 41 4.65 10.62 -25.14
N GLU A 42 4.60 9.54 -24.36
CA GLU A 42 3.66 8.43 -24.58
C GLU A 42 2.20 8.88 -24.51
N ARG A 43 1.88 9.75 -23.54
CA ARG A 43 0.54 10.34 -23.42
C ARG A 43 0.19 11.18 -24.66
N GLU A 44 1.11 12.03 -25.12
CA GLU A 44 0.90 12.87 -26.28
C GLU A 44 0.70 12.03 -27.55
N LEU A 45 1.49 10.96 -27.70
CA LEU A 45 1.34 10.00 -28.79
C LEU A 45 -0.03 9.29 -28.73
N LYS A 46 -0.49 8.86 -27.54
CA LYS A 46 -1.82 8.27 -27.35
C LYS A 46 -2.92 9.26 -27.76
N LEU A 47 -2.80 10.52 -27.35
CA LEU A 47 -3.77 11.58 -27.68
C LEU A 47 -3.81 11.93 -29.17
N ALA A 48 -2.66 11.90 -29.85
CA ALA A 48 -2.58 12.15 -31.29
C ALA A 48 -3.33 11.09 -32.12
N VAL A 49 -3.51 9.88 -31.56
CA VAL A 49 -4.21 8.75 -32.20
C VAL A 49 -5.62 8.54 -31.63
N THR A 50 -6.00 9.20 -30.53
CA THR A 50 -7.36 9.09 -29.97
C THR A 50 -8.37 9.86 -30.81
N HIS A 51 -9.32 9.15 -31.38
CA HIS A 51 -10.49 9.71 -32.07
C HIS A 51 -11.71 9.71 -31.12
N PRO A 52 -12.77 10.50 -31.42
CA PRO A 52 -14.05 10.36 -30.72
C PRO A 52 -14.55 8.91 -30.82
N PRO A 53 -15.16 8.35 -29.77
CA PRO A 53 -15.59 6.96 -29.78
C PRO A 53 -16.61 6.73 -30.90
N ALA A 54 -16.34 5.74 -31.75
CA ALA A 54 -17.18 5.43 -32.90
C ALA A 54 -18.42 4.61 -32.50
N ASN A 55 -18.39 3.96 -31.34
CA ASN A 55 -19.45 3.08 -30.85
C ASN A 55 -19.52 3.11 -29.31
N ILE A 56 -20.66 2.70 -28.75
CA ILE A 56 -20.92 2.60 -27.31
C ILE A 56 -19.93 1.67 -26.59
N TYR A 57 -19.46 0.60 -27.24
CA TYR A 57 -18.46 -0.29 -26.65
C TYR A 57 -17.12 0.40 -26.44
N GLU A 58 -16.73 1.28 -27.35
CA GLU A 58 -15.49 2.07 -27.22
C GLU A 58 -15.62 3.09 -26.08
N GLU A 59 -16.79 3.72 -25.95
CA GLU A 59 -17.10 4.59 -24.82
C GLU A 59 -17.07 3.83 -23.48
N MET A 60 -17.61 2.61 -23.43
CA MET A 60 -17.55 1.74 -22.24
C MET A 60 -16.11 1.35 -21.91
N ILE A 61 -15.28 1.03 -22.91
CA ILE A 61 -13.84 0.74 -22.70
C ILE A 61 -13.17 1.97 -22.10
N GLN A 62 -13.39 3.15 -22.69
CA GLN A 62 -12.84 4.40 -22.16
C GLN A 62 -13.32 4.67 -20.74
N TRP A 63 -14.60 4.51 -20.43
CA TRP A 63 -15.11 4.71 -19.07
C TRP A 63 -14.57 3.70 -18.07
N THR A 64 -14.29 2.46 -18.50
CA THR A 64 -13.62 1.44 -17.68
C THR A 64 -12.16 1.79 -17.44
N GLU A 65 -11.42 2.28 -18.45
CA GLU A 65 -10.04 2.79 -18.30
C GLU A 65 -9.97 3.98 -17.33
N HIS A 66 -10.95 4.87 -17.38
CA HIS A 66 -11.06 6.01 -16.46
C HIS A 66 -11.59 5.64 -15.06
N GLY A 67 -11.99 4.39 -14.82
CA GLY A 67 -12.54 3.93 -13.54
C GLY A 67 -13.96 4.45 -13.23
N LYS A 68 -14.71 4.91 -14.25
CA LYS A 68 -16.12 5.35 -14.10
C LYS A 68 -17.09 4.17 -14.08
N LEU A 69 -16.73 3.07 -14.75
CA LEU A 69 -17.50 1.83 -14.74
C LEU A 69 -16.84 0.80 -13.82
N TRP A 70 -17.67 -0.08 -13.24
CA TRP A 70 -17.19 -1.26 -12.53
C TRP A 70 -16.46 -2.21 -13.47
N LYS A 71 -15.43 -2.88 -12.94
CA LYS A 71 -14.72 -3.91 -13.69
C LYS A 71 -15.52 -5.21 -13.65
N PHE A 72 -15.56 -5.91 -14.76
CA PHE A 72 -16.24 -7.20 -14.86
C PHE A 72 -15.23 -8.36 -14.86
N PRO A 73 -15.57 -9.52 -14.25
CA PRO A 73 -16.78 -9.78 -13.47
C PRO A 73 -16.85 -8.93 -12.19
N ILE A 74 -18.07 -8.60 -11.76
CA ILE A 74 -18.28 -7.75 -10.58
C ILE A 74 -17.70 -8.47 -9.36
N ASP A 75 -16.81 -7.77 -8.67
CA ASP A 75 -16.22 -8.20 -7.40
C ASP A 75 -16.58 -7.15 -6.34
N ASN A 76 -17.13 -7.62 -5.22
CA ASN A 76 -17.60 -6.75 -4.12
C ASN A 76 -16.43 -6.16 -3.34
N GLU A 77 -15.23 -6.72 -3.47
CA GLU A 77 -14.02 -6.24 -2.79
C GLU A 77 -13.22 -5.26 -3.66
N GLN A 78 -13.77 -4.83 -4.82
CA GLN A 78 -13.15 -3.83 -5.69
C GLN A 78 -12.90 -2.52 -4.93
N GLY A 79 -11.63 -2.12 -4.85
CA GLY A 79 -11.18 -0.92 -4.14
C GLY A 79 -10.60 -1.18 -2.75
N LEU A 80 -10.61 -2.44 -2.28
CA LEU A 80 -9.96 -2.85 -1.03
C LEU A 80 -8.60 -3.55 -1.29
N ASP A 81 -7.84 -3.03 -2.25
CA ASP A 81 -6.61 -3.63 -2.78
C ASP A 81 -5.45 -3.69 -1.78
N GLU A 82 -5.47 -2.85 -0.73
CA GLU A 82 -4.43 -2.82 0.29
C GLU A 82 -4.65 -3.92 1.33
N GLU A 83 -5.87 -4.07 1.85
CA GLU A 83 -6.21 -5.11 2.82
C GLU A 83 -6.25 -6.50 2.19
N SER A 84 -6.59 -6.62 0.90
CA SER A 84 -6.59 -7.92 0.21
C SER A 84 -5.19 -8.56 0.11
N LYS A 85 -4.13 -7.76 0.20
CA LYS A 85 -2.74 -8.24 0.25
C LYS A 85 -2.36 -8.79 1.62
N VAL A 86 -3.09 -8.41 2.67
CA VAL A 86 -2.77 -8.76 4.04
C VAL A 86 -3.29 -10.16 4.34
N PHE A 87 -2.44 -11.01 4.91
CA PHE A 87 -2.83 -12.36 5.23
C PHE A 87 -3.74 -12.39 6.47
N PHE A 88 -4.74 -13.28 6.49
CA PHE A 88 -5.75 -13.34 7.54
C PHE A 88 -5.15 -13.53 8.95
N THR A 89 -3.97 -14.14 9.05
CA THR A 89 -3.29 -14.36 10.33
C THR A 89 -2.96 -13.06 11.04
N GLU A 90 -2.68 -11.99 10.30
CA GLU A 90 -2.40 -10.67 10.90
C GLU A 90 -3.65 -10.05 11.53
N HIS A 91 -4.84 -10.40 11.03
CA HIS A 91 -6.10 -9.95 11.60
C HIS A 91 -6.50 -10.74 12.86
N ILE A 92 -6.06 -11.99 12.97
CA ILE A 92 -6.49 -12.92 14.03
C ILE A 92 -5.45 -13.00 15.16
N PHE A 93 -4.16 -13.14 14.85
CA PHE A 93 -3.10 -13.36 15.83
C PHE A 93 -2.47 -12.05 16.30
N LEU A 94 -3.23 -11.32 17.11
CA LEU A 94 -2.80 -10.03 17.67
C LEU A 94 -1.95 -10.17 18.95
N GLU A 95 -1.88 -11.38 19.52
CA GLU A 95 -1.18 -11.64 20.79
C GLU A 95 0.31 -11.30 20.73
N GLN A 96 0.93 -11.45 19.56
CA GLN A 96 2.36 -11.13 19.35
C GLN A 96 2.68 -9.65 19.63
N HIS A 97 1.72 -8.75 19.39
CA HIS A 97 1.91 -7.31 19.56
C HIS A 97 1.84 -6.87 21.04
N ILE A 98 1.09 -7.61 21.88
CA ILE A 98 0.94 -7.27 23.30
C ILE A 98 2.03 -7.89 24.18
N GLU A 99 2.75 -8.91 23.72
CA GLU A 99 3.80 -9.58 24.50
C GLU A 99 4.97 -8.66 24.91
N SER A 100 5.18 -7.56 24.17
CA SER A 100 6.26 -6.61 24.40
C SER A 100 6.10 -5.83 25.72
N TRP A 101 4.88 -5.44 26.09
CA TRP A 101 4.61 -4.57 27.23
C TRP A 101 3.65 -5.18 28.27
N CYS A 102 2.85 -6.19 27.89
CA CYS A 102 1.81 -6.74 28.77
C CYS A 102 2.40 -7.81 29.73
N PRO A 103 2.08 -7.76 31.04
CA PRO A 103 2.48 -8.81 31.98
C PRO A 103 1.99 -10.21 31.56
N LYS A 104 2.78 -11.26 31.81
CA LYS A 104 2.42 -12.65 31.46
C LYS A 104 1.22 -13.21 32.25
N ARG A 105 0.95 -12.65 33.44
CA ARG A 105 -0.15 -13.04 34.34
C ARG A 105 -0.70 -11.81 35.03
N GLY A 106 -2.02 -11.78 35.22
CA GLY A 106 -2.70 -10.72 35.96
C GLY A 106 -4.02 -10.28 35.30
N PRO A 107 -4.77 -9.38 35.96
CA PRO A 107 -6.03 -8.86 35.44
C PRO A 107 -5.85 -8.05 34.15
N VAL A 108 -4.71 -7.36 33.99
CA VAL A 108 -4.37 -6.62 32.77
C VAL A 108 -4.21 -7.58 31.58
N ARG A 109 -3.58 -8.73 31.79
CA ARG A 109 -3.43 -9.77 30.75
C ARG A 109 -4.79 -10.30 30.30
N HIS A 110 -5.65 -10.64 31.26
CA HIS A 110 -6.99 -11.15 30.97
C HIS A 110 -7.85 -10.11 30.20
N PHE A 111 -7.76 -8.84 30.59
CA PHE A 111 -8.42 -7.75 29.87
C PHE A 111 -7.90 -7.62 28.43
N MET A 112 -6.58 -7.63 28.25
CA MET A 112 -5.97 -7.51 26.91
C MET A 112 -6.27 -8.71 26.01
N GLU A 113 -6.40 -9.92 26.57
CA GLU A 113 -6.87 -11.09 25.83
C GLU A 113 -8.28 -10.89 25.28
N LEU A 114 -9.20 -10.33 26.09
CA LEU A 114 -10.56 -9.99 25.63
C LEU A 114 -10.55 -8.93 24.53
N VAL A 115 -9.69 -7.90 24.66
CA VAL A 115 -9.51 -6.88 23.62
C VAL A 115 -9.00 -7.52 22.32
N CYS A 116 -7.98 -8.38 22.39
CA CYS A 116 -7.45 -9.09 21.22
C CYS A 116 -8.52 -9.97 20.55
N VAL A 117 -9.28 -10.73 21.34
CA VAL A 117 -10.40 -11.54 20.82
C VAL A 117 -11.47 -10.64 20.17
N GLY A 118 -11.79 -9.49 20.76
CA GLY A 118 -12.73 -8.52 20.18
C GLY A 118 -12.26 -7.96 18.85
N LEU A 119 -10.99 -7.53 18.77
CA LEU A 119 -10.37 -7.01 17.55
C LEU A 119 -10.24 -8.09 16.47
N SER A 120 -9.95 -9.34 16.83
CA SER A 120 -9.85 -10.46 15.88
C SER A 120 -11.16 -10.74 15.14
N LYS A 121 -12.31 -10.49 15.80
CA LYS A 121 -13.64 -10.72 15.25
C LYS A 121 -14.19 -9.52 14.46
N ASN A 122 -13.45 -8.41 14.39
CA ASN A 122 -13.90 -7.21 13.71
C ASN A 122 -13.45 -7.20 12.23
N PRO A 123 -14.41 -7.27 11.27
CA PRO A 123 -14.11 -7.22 9.84
C PRO A 123 -14.04 -5.78 9.28
N TYR A 124 -14.39 -4.76 10.06
CA TYR A 124 -14.49 -3.36 9.60
C TYR A 124 -13.25 -2.52 9.89
N ILE A 125 -12.23 -3.09 10.55
CA ILE A 125 -11.04 -2.39 11.01
C ILE A 125 -9.81 -3.03 10.35
N THR A 126 -8.92 -2.17 9.84
CA THR A 126 -7.65 -2.56 9.21
C THR A 126 -6.68 -3.17 10.22
N VAL A 127 -5.66 -3.89 9.74
CA VAL A 127 -4.59 -4.39 10.63
C VAL A 127 -3.85 -3.23 11.30
N GLN A 128 -3.63 -2.13 10.59
CA GLN A 128 -2.91 -0.99 11.12
C GLN A 128 -3.68 -0.35 12.29
N ASP A 129 -4.98 -0.12 12.12
CA ASP A 129 -5.82 0.42 13.18
C ASP A 129 -5.86 -0.50 14.41
N LYS A 130 -5.85 -1.84 14.20
CA LYS A 130 -5.77 -2.80 15.31
C LYS A 130 -4.46 -2.66 16.08
N LYS A 131 -3.33 -2.50 15.39
CA LYS A 131 -2.01 -2.29 16.02
C LYS A 131 -1.99 -0.98 16.79
N ASP A 132 -2.46 0.10 16.18
CA ASP A 132 -2.52 1.43 16.80
C ASP A 132 -3.39 1.42 18.08
N HIS A 133 -4.50 0.68 18.06
CA HIS A 133 -5.36 0.51 19.23
C HIS A 133 -4.67 -0.26 20.37
N LEU A 134 -3.84 -1.26 20.05
CA LEU A 134 -3.05 -1.99 21.05
C LEU A 134 -1.91 -1.14 21.62
N ASP A 135 -1.24 -0.36 20.79
CA ASP A 135 -0.18 0.56 21.20
C ASP A 135 -0.72 1.67 22.12
N TRP A 136 -1.92 2.16 21.83
CA TRP A 136 -2.62 3.10 22.70
C TRP A 136 -2.83 2.53 24.11
N PHE A 137 -3.24 1.26 24.23
CA PHE A 137 -3.34 0.62 25.54
C PHE A 137 -2.00 0.53 26.26
N GLY A 138 -0.93 0.21 25.54
CA GLY A 138 0.43 0.18 26.11
C GLY A 138 0.80 1.52 26.75
N GLN A 139 0.61 2.61 26.01
CA GLN A 139 0.87 3.98 26.50
C GLN A 139 -0.05 4.36 27.68
N TYR A 140 -1.32 3.96 27.61
CA TYR A 140 -2.29 4.22 28.67
C TYR A 140 -1.89 3.53 29.98
N PHE A 141 -1.53 2.25 29.94
CA PHE A 141 -1.09 1.52 31.12
C PHE A 141 0.25 2.03 31.65
N GLU A 142 1.15 2.48 30.76
CA GLU A 142 2.40 3.15 31.15
C GLU A 142 2.13 4.43 31.97
N SER A 143 1.21 5.28 31.50
CA SER A 143 0.85 6.52 32.20
C SER A 143 0.18 6.30 33.56
N LYS A 144 -0.45 5.14 33.76
CA LYS A 144 -1.22 4.81 34.97
C LYS A 144 -0.56 3.75 35.85
N LYS A 145 0.74 3.49 35.67
CA LYS A 145 1.50 2.51 36.46
C LYS A 145 1.38 2.71 37.97
N GLU A 146 1.36 3.95 38.43
CA GLU A 146 1.24 4.28 39.87
C GLU A 146 -0.06 3.71 40.45
N ILE A 147 -1.19 4.01 39.79
CA ILE A 147 -2.52 3.50 40.18
C ILE A 147 -2.57 1.96 40.10
N LEU A 148 -1.98 1.36 39.07
CA LEU A 148 -1.97 -0.09 38.89
C LEU A 148 -1.14 -0.81 39.96
N THR A 149 -0.12 -0.13 40.49
CA THR A 149 0.72 -0.64 41.58
C THR A 149 -0.04 -0.54 42.91
N GLU A 150 -0.76 0.57 43.15
CA GLU A 150 -1.61 0.75 44.34
C GLU A 150 -2.75 -0.28 44.41
N VAL A 151 -3.34 -0.62 43.26
CA VAL A 151 -4.44 -1.59 43.15
C VAL A 151 -3.93 -3.05 43.16
N GLY A 152 -2.60 -3.27 43.14
CA GLY A 152 -2.00 -4.61 43.10
C GLY A 152 -2.23 -5.37 41.79
N ALA A 153 -2.59 -4.66 40.71
CA ALA A 153 -2.89 -5.22 39.40
C ALA A 153 -1.61 -5.56 38.60
N LEU A 154 -0.51 -4.85 38.90
CA LEU A 154 0.85 -5.26 38.57
C LEU A 154 1.36 -6.04 39.78
N ALA A 155 1.87 -7.25 39.57
CA ALA A 155 2.35 -8.11 40.64
C ALA A 155 3.28 -7.32 41.56
N GLY A 156 2.77 -6.92 42.72
CA GLY A 156 3.56 -6.33 43.78
C GLY A 156 4.59 -7.36 44.20
N GLU A 157 5.83 -6.91 44.36
CA GLU A 157 6.82 -7.65 45.14
C GLU A 157 6.13 -8.15 46.41
N ALA A 158 6.17 -9.47 46.61
CA ALA A 158 5.61 -10.11 47.78
C ALA A 158 6.19 -9.43 49.02
N GLN A 159 5.38 -8.66 49.75
CA GLN A 159 5.81 -8.12 51.03
C GLN A 159 6.19 -9.30 51.94
N PRO A 160 7.42 -9.33 52.47
CA PRO A 160 7.83 -10.38 53.38
C PRO A 160 6.98 -10.25 54.65
N GLN A 161 6.18 -11.28 54.93
CA GLN A 161 5.41 -11.37 56.16
C GLN A 161 6.38 -11.33 57.34
N THR A 162 6.46 -10.19 58.03
CA THR A 162 7.11 -10.09 59.32
C THR A 162 6.25 -10.82 60.34
N ASN A 163 6.56 -12.09 60.58
CA ASN A 163 6.07 -12.80 61.75
C ASN A 163 6.73 -12.18 62.99
N LEU A 164 6.04 -11.25 63.65
CA LEU A 164 6.29 -10.91 65.05
C LEU A 164 5.44 -11.85 65.92
N ALA A 165 6.07 -12.91 66.42
CA ALA A 165 5.53 -13.70 67.51
C ALA A 165 5.72 -12.93 68.82
N PHE A 166 4.61 -12.63 69.49
CA PHE A 166 4.56 -12.39 70.94
C PHE A 166 4.40 -13.74 71.66
#